data_AF-A0AAP6ZY84-F1
#
_entry.id   AF-A0AAP6ZY84-F1
#
_cell.length_a   1.000
_cell.length_b   1.000
_cell.length_c   1.000
_cell.angle_alpha   90.00
_cell.angle_beta   90.00
_cell.angle_gamma   90.00
#
_symmetry.space_group_name_H-M   'P 1'
#
loop_
_entity.id
_entity.type
_entity.pdbx_description
1 polymer ?
#
loop_
_entity_poly.entity_id
_entity_poly.type
_entity_poly.pdbx_seq_one_letter_code
_entity_poly.pdbx_strand_id
1 'polypeptide(L)'
;MKERQLRYRFSEAPIWDLQRAYYEQLGLKAWNNDQVPQYITSNPMIAAAYADIIFGFLQDRAGQEDSSEPVMILELGAGAGRLAFHILHKLCELRDYAGISLPPFRYIMTDLAAKNVEGWMKHPALQPYVEQGVLDFATFDAVHDSELNLAISGEYIRAGEMKQPLLIVANYFFDGIPQELLYVGEGSIYECDVLVESTLDDNSLTPSEALENMTLTYEHRRASEYEEEAYPYRDVIALYQQELEDSHILFPEVGLTCLERLNALSQKGYLLLTADKGDHRIENWKFAEPPEIIHHGSFSLTANYHAIQYVLEQRGALSLFPSHHYKDINVGCFFMLENPMKYVNTRLAYRQGIERFGPDDFFSLKVWVDRHLDTMDLQHILAFWRLGGYDAEFFIQSAKQISNRLPVASDEEKLDIQQGIHAMWSAFYVMEQRYDLALDAGIVLFEMGMYEDAKLFLETSVQNDEEEPVATVLFCLAICCYELGQEAQALTYTREALVLEPDHEEALELLNCFE
;
A
#
# COMPACT_ATOMS: atom_id res chain seq x y z
N MET A 1 5.95 27.72 35.55
CA MET A 1 6.96 27.62 34.48
C MET A 1 6.41 28.43 33.32
N LYS A 2 7.24 29.21 32.62
CA LYS A 2 6.75 29.98 31.45
C LYS A 2 6.58 29.00 30.31
N GLU A 3 5.36 28.79 29.84
CA GLU A 3 5.09 28.19 28.53
C GLU A 3 5.90 28.97 27.50
N ARG A 4 6.83 28.28 26.83
CA ARG A 4 7.68 28.87 25.79
C ARG A 4 7.03 28.53 24.46
N GLN A 5 6.19 29.44 23.97
CA GLN A 5 5.64 29.34 22.63
C GLN A 5 6.79 29.56 21.63
N LEU A 6 7.11 28.52 20.86
CA LEU A 6 8.12 28.57 19.80
C LEU A 6 7.39 28.64 18.46
N ARG A 7 7.89 29.50 17.57
CA ARG A 7 7.33 29.75 16.24
C ARG A 7 8.22 29.09 15.19
N TYR A 8 7.62 28.32 14.30
CA TYR A 8 8.28 27.61 13.21
C TYR A 8 7.55 27.88 11.90
N ARG A 9 8.25 27.82 10.76
CA ARG A 9 7.58 27.62 9.47
C ARG A 9 6.92 26.25 9.48
N PHE A 10 5.74 26.08 8.86
CA PHE A 10 5.01 24.80 8.91
C PHE A 10 5.85 23.61 8.43
N SER A 11 6.61 23.75 7.35
CA SER A 11 7.50 22.70 6.81
C SER A 11 8.73 22.41 7.68
N GLU A 12 9.06 23.31 8.62
CA GLU A 12 10.21 23.19 9.53
C GLU A 12 9.76 22.90 10.98
N ALA A 13 8.46 22.69 11.19
CA ALA A 13 7.92 22.46 12.52
C ALA A 13 8.33 21.08 13.06
N PRO A 14 8.52 20.93 14.40
CA PRO A 14 8.94 19.67 15.02
C PRO A 14 8.04 18.45 14.73
N ILE A 15 6.81 18.67 14.25
CA ILE A 15 5.89 17.59 13.84
C ILE A 15 6.51 16.66 12.80
N TRP A 16 7.32 17.18 11.87
CA TRP A 16 7.93 16.40 10.80
C TRP A 16 9.05 15.50 11.32
N ASP A 17 9.87 16.01 12.25
CA ASP A 17 10.91 15.22 12.92
C ASP A 17 10.29 14.13 13.81
N LEU A 18 9.17 14.43 14.48
CA LEU A 18 8.42 13.45 15.27
C LEU A 18 7.81 12.35 14.39
N GLN A 19 7.24 12.71 13.23
CA GLN A 19 6.73 11.76 12.25
C GLN A 19 7.85 10.85 11.73
N ARG A 20 8.99 11.42 11.34
CA ARG A 20 10.19 10.66 10.95
C ARG A 20 10.61 9.69 12.05
N ALA A 21 10.74 10.19 13.29
CA ALA A 21 11.13 9.37 14.43
C ALA A 21 10.14 8.24 14.72
N TYR A 22 8.83 8.47 14.55
CA TYR A 22 7.80 7.44 14.72
C TYR A 22 8.06 6.24 13.79
N TYR A 23 8.22 6.48 12.48
CA TYR A 23 8.46 5.42 11.51
C TYR A 23 9.84 4.74 11.68
N GLU A 24 10.90 5.50 11.93
CA GLU A 24 12.24 4.95 12.17
C GLU A 24 12.30 4.09 13.44
N GLN A 25 11.55 4.46 14.48
CA GLN A 25 11.52 3.71 15.74
C GLN A 25 10.69 2.43 15.62
N LEU A 26 9.50 2.49 15.05
CA LEU A 26 8.59 1.34 14.96
C LEU A 26 8.94 0.37 13.83
N GLY A 27 9.40 0.86 12.68
CA GLY A 27 9.56 0.06 11.47
C GLY A 27 8.23 -0.62 11.08
N LEU A 28 8.27 -1.91 10.72
CA LEU A 28 7.09 -2.69 10.30
C LEU A 28 5.96 -2.72 11.35
N LYS A 29 6.27 -2.42 12.62
CA LYS A 29 5.27 -2.37 13.69
C LYS A 29 4.36 -1.14 13.62
N ALA A 30 4.69 -0.13 12.80
CA ALA A 30 3.83 1.04 12.59
C ALA A 30 2.46 0.68 12.01
N TRP A 31 2.35 -0.47 11.34
CA TRP A 31 1.11 -0.96 10.74
C TRP A 31 0.33 -1.95 11.62
N ASN A 32 0.79 -2.21 12.85
CA ASN A 32 0.05 -3.08 13.76
C ASN A 32 -1.23 -2.39 14.26
N ASN A 33 -2.29 -3.18 14.44
CA ASN A 33 -3.60 -2.75 14.95
C ASN A 33 -4.20 -1.57 14.18
N ASP A 34 -3.94 -1.50 12.87
CA ASP A 34 -4.44 -0.45 11.98
C ASP A 34 -4.10 0.99 12.44
N GLN A 35 -2.99 1.17 13.17
CA GLN A 35 -2.53 2.50 13.57
C GLN A 35 -2.30 3.41 12.35
N VAL A 36 -1.66 2.87 11.33
CA VAL A 36 -1.49 3.53 10.02
C VAL A 36 -2.42 2.85 9.01
N PRO A 37 -3.48 3.54 8.54
CA PRO A 37 -4.36 3.01 7.50
C PRO A 37 -3.59 2.71 6.22
N GLN A 38 -3.77 1.51 5.66
CA GLN A 38 -3.02 1.07 4.47
C GLN A 38 -3.87 0.29 3.45
N TYR A 39 -5.03 -0.24 3.84
CA TYR A 39 -5.76 -1.21 3.02
C TYR A 39 -6.11 -0.67 1.63
N ILE A 40 -6.66 0.54 1.55
CA ILE A 40 -7.15 1.12 0.29
C ILE A 40 -6.03 1.27 -0.77
N THR A 41 -4.78 1.43 -0.33
CA THR A 41 -3.59 1.56 -1.19
C THR A 41 -2.74 0.29 -1.26
N SER A 42 -3.05 -0.75 -0.47
CA SER A 42 -2.22 -1.96 -0.31
C SER A 42 -3.03 -3.27 -0.34
N ASN A 43 -3.86 -3.45 -1.37
CA ASN A 43 -4.66 -4.67 -1.59
C ASN A 43 -4.45 -5.23 -3.01
N PRO A 44 -4.85 -6.50 -3.29
CA PRO A 44 -4.65 -7.12 -4.59
C PRO A 44 -5.31 -6.39 -5.76
N MET A 45 -6.43 -5.68 -5.53
CA MET A 45 -7.16 -4.97 -6.60
C MET A 45 -6.36 -3.78 -7.14
N ILE A 46 -5.89 -2.87 -6.27
CA ILE A 46 -5.03 -1.76 -6.72
C ILE A 46 -3.70 -2.27 -7.28
N ALA A 47 -3.12 -3.30 -6.68
CA ALA A 47 -1.90 -3.91 -7.17
C ALA A 47 -2.05 -4.51 -8.57
N ALA A 48 -3.20 -5.13 -8.87
CA ALA A 48 -3.49 -5.63 -10.21
C ALA A 48 -3.64 -4.50 -11.23
N ALA A 49 -4.31 -3.41 -10.88
CA ALA A 49 -4.39 -2.23 -11.74
C ALA A 49 -2.99 -1.63 -12.03
N TYR A 50 -2.11 -1.56 -11.02
CA TYR A 50 -0.74 -1.09 -11.19
C TYR A 50 0.09 -2.07 -12.03
N ALA A 51 -0.03 -3.37 -11.79
CA ALA A 51 0.65 -4.39 -12.59
C ALA A 51 0.24 -4.34 -14.08
N ASP A 52 -1.04 -4.11 -14.38
CA ASP A 52 -1.52 -3.92 -15.76
C ASP A 52 -0.92 -2.66 -16.40
N ILE A 53 -0.82 -1.55 -15.66
CA ILE A 53 -0.22 -0.31 -16.15
C ILE A 53 1.29 -0.49 -16.40
N ILE A 54 1.99 -1.10 -15.46
CA ILE A 54 3.43 -1.41 -15.57
C ILE A 54 3.65 -2.36 -16.74
N PHE A 55 2.85 -3.41 -16.88
CA PHE A 55 2.93 -4.33 -18.01
C PHE A 55 2.70 -3.62 -19.35
N GLY A 56 1.68 -2.75 -19.44
CA GLY A 56 1.45 -1.90 -20.61
C GLY A 56 2.63 -0.98 -20.90
N PHE A 57 3.28 -0.42 -19.88
CA PHE A 57 4.51 0.35 -20.03
C PHE A 57 5.66 -0.48 -20.60
N LEU A 58 5.88 -1.70 -20.10
CA LEU A 58 6.88 -2.62 -20.65
C LEU A 58 6.59 -2.97 -22.11
N GLN A 59 5.30 -3.13 -22.48
CA GLN A 59 4.90 -3.36 -23.88
C GLN A 59 5.18 -2.14 -24.77
N ASP A 60 4.92 -0.93 -24.30
CA ASP A 60 5.21 0.30 -25.04
C ASP A 60 6.73 0.55 -25.20
N ARG A 61 7.53 0.05 -24.24
CA ARG A 61 9.00 0.05 -24.29
C ARG A 61 9.57 -1.07 -25.18
N ALA A 62 8.83 -2.15 -25.40
CA ALA A 62 9.31 -3.27 -26.22
C ALA A 62 9.61 -2.81 -27.66
N GLY A 63 10.80 -3.14 -28.16
CA GLY A 63 11.24 -2.77 -29.52
C GLY A 63 11.75 -1.33 -29.67
N GLN A 64 11.85 -0.57 -28.58
CA GLN A 64 12.55 0.72 -28.55
C GLN A 64 14.06 0.55 -28.31
N GLU A 65 14.83 1.62 -28.47
CA GLU A 65 16.27 1.64 -28.10
C GLU A 65 16.49 1.24 -26.63
N ASP A 66 17.67 0.67 -26.34
CA ASP A 66 18.12 0.20 -25.02
C ASP A 66 17.29 -0.92 -24.36
N SER A 67 16.52 -1.69 -25.12
CA SER A 67 15.61 -2.73 -24.60
C SER A 67 16.25 -3.87 -23.78
N SER A 68 17.58 -3.91 -23.66
CA SER A 68 18.31 -4.88 -22.83
C SER A 68 18.57 -4.41 -21.40
N GLU A 69 18.53 -3.10 -21.13
CA GLU A 69 18.66 -2.56 -19.78
C GLU A 69 17.32 -2.72 -19.04
N PRO A 70 17.33 -3.12 -17.75
CA PRO A 70 16.09 -3.25 -17.00
C PRO A 70 15.40 -1.90 -16.81
N VAL A 71 14.08 -1.89 -16.97
CA VAL A 71 13.23 -0.80 -16.50
C VAL A 71 13.21 -0.86 -14.97
N MET A 72 13.70 0.20 -14.32
CA MET A 72 13.66 0.33 -12.87
C MET A 72 12.27 0.81 -12.44
N ILE A 73 11.68 0.10 -11.48
CA ILE A 73 10.41 0.44 -10.84
C ILE A 73 10.69 0.77 -9.39
N LEU A 74 10.66 2.04 -9.02
CA LEU A 74 10.98 2.54 -7.69
C LEU A 74 9.70 2.81 -6.89
N GLU A 75 9.48 2.09 -5.80
CA GLU A 75 8.41 2.40 -4.85
C GLU A 75 8.95 3.26 -3.72
N LEU A 76 8.36 4.45 -3.56
CA LEU A 76 8.68 5.41 -2.50
C LEU A 76 7.78 5.15 -1.30
N GLY A 77 8.39 4.91 -0.13
CA GLY A 77 7.64 4.65 1.10
C GLY A 77 6.84 3.35 1.04
N ALA A 78 7.47 2.24 0.67
CA ALA A 78 6.78 0.95 0.48
C ALA A 78 6.17 0.36 1.77
N GLY A 79 6.45 0.98 2.93
CA GLY A 79 5.78 0.73 4.19
C GLY A 79 5.86 -0.71 4.68
N ALA A 80 4.72 -1.39 4.79
CA ALA A 80 4.72 -2.80 5.17
C ALA A 80 5.28 -3.74 4.08
N GLY A 81 5.39 -3.29 2.83
CA GLY A 81 5.83 -4.06 1.66
C GLY A 81 4.73 -4.87 0.97
N ARG A 82 3.49 -4.79 1.46
CA ARG A 82 2.34 -5.57 0.97
C ARG A 82 1.97 -5.21 -0.48
N LEU A 83 1.96 -3.92 -0.82
CA LEU A 83 1.68 -3.46 -2.18
C LEU A 83 2.72 -3.98 -3.18
N ALA A 84 4.01 -3.78 -2.90
CA ALA A 84 5.11 -4.26 -3.71
C ALA A 84 5.00 -5.75 -4.02
N PHE A 85 4.72 -6.57 -2.99
CA PHE A 85 4.53 -8.01 -3.15
C PHE A 85 3.37 -8.33 -4.11
N HIS A 86 2.20 -7.71 -3.93
CA HIS A 86 1.05 -7.96 -4.79
C HIS A 86 1.32 -7.51 -6.24
N ILE A 87 2.00 -6.37 -6.45
CA ILE A 87 2.39 -5.90 -7.78
C ILE A 87 3.35 -6.89 -8.42
N LEU A 88 4.40 -7.32 -7.70
CA LEU A 88 5.38 -8.29 -8.21
C LEU A 88 4.73 -9.62 -8.59
N HIS A 89 3.85 -10.14 -7.72
CA HIS A 89 3.11 -11.36 -7.97
C HIS A 89 2.30 -11.25 -9.25
N LYS A 90 1.47 -10.20 -9.37
CA LYS A 90 0.60 -10.04 -10.54
C LYS A 90 1.38 -9.71 -11.81
N LEU A 91 2.42 -8.89 -11.73
CA LEU A 91 3.24 -8.52 -12.88
C LEU A 91 4.01 -9.72 -13.44
N CYS A 92 4.54 -10.59 -12.56
CA CYS A 92 5.19 -11.84 -12.99
C CYS A 92 4.16 -12.78 -13.64
N GLU A 93 2.97 -12.93 -13.05
CA GLU A 93 1.87 -13.72 -13.64
C GLU A 93 1.52 -13.21 -15.05
N LEU A 94 1.33 -11.90 -15.22
CA LEU A 94 1.02 -11.28 -16.52
C LEU A 94 2.13 -11.49 -17.55
N ARG A 95 3.40 -11.30 -17.14
CA ARG A 95 4.58 -11.53 -17.98
C ARG A 95 4.62 -12.98 -18.48
N ASP A 96 4.47 -13.94 -17.57
CA ASP A 96 4.60 -15.36 -17.85
C ASP A 96 3.41 -15.87 -18.69
N TYR A 97 2.20 -15.39 -18.39
CA TYR A 97 1.00 -15.68 -19.17
C TYR A 97 1.09 -15.13 -20.60
N ALA A 98 1.54 -13.88 -20.77
CA ALA A 98 1.60 -13.26 -22.09
C ALA A 98 2.66 -13.91 -23.00
N GLY A 99 3.77 -14.38 -22.44
CA GLY A 99 4.82 -15.10 -23.18
C GLY A 99 5.45 -14.28 -24.32
N ILE A 100 5.41 -12.95 -24.23
CA ILE A 100 5.99 -12.02 -25.23
C ILE A 100 7.34 -11.48 -24.74
N SER A 101 8.19 -11.05 -25.68
CA SER A 101 9.45 -10.39 -25.34
C SER A 101 9.18 -8.99 -24.79
N LEU A 102 9.60 -8.76 -23.56
CA LEU A 102 9.57 -7.47 -22.87
C LEU A 102 11.00 -7.09 -22.47
N PRO A 103 11.31 -5.80 -22.28
CA PRO A 103 12.53 -5.44 -21.57
C PRO A 103 12.49 -6.06 -20.15
N PRO A 104 13.65 -6.43 -19.58
CA PRO A 104 13.69 -6.84 -18.18
C PRO A 104 13.22 -5.69 -17.29
N PHE A 105 12.82 -6.01 -16.05
CA PHE A 105 12.50 -5.01 -15.05
C PHE A 105 13.15 -5.36 -13.72
N ARG A 106 13.31 -4.36 -12.87
CA ARG A 106 13.70 -4.54 -11.47
C ARG A 106 12.86 -3.60 -10.61
N TYR A 107 12.15 -4.17 -9.66
CA TYR A 107 11.41 -3.46 -8.63
C TYR A 107 12.36 -3.10 -7.49
N ILE A 108 12.31 -1.87 -7.01
CA ILE A 108 13.15 -1.33 -5.95
C ILE A 108 12.21 -0.79 -4.89
N MET A 109 12.09 -1.51 -3.78
CA MET A 109 11.32 -1.03 -2.63
C MET A 109 12.18 -0.09 -1.80
N THR A 110 11.67 1.11 -1.51
CA THR A 110 12.38 2.07 -0.67
C THR A 110 11.55 2.57 0.50
N ASP A 111 12.24 2.84 1.59
CA ASP A 111 11.69 3.54 2.77
C ASP A 111 12.76 4.46 3.34
N LEU A 112 12.32 5.43 4.13
CA LEU A 112 13.22 6.17 4.99
C LEU A 112 13.71 5.30 6.15
N ALA A 113 12.81 4.50 6.74
CA ALA A 113 13.11 3.66 7.90
C ALA A 113 13.93 2.43 7.50
N ALA A 114 15.22 2.42 7.83
CA ALA A 114 16.12 1.27 7.57
C ALA A 114 15.59 -0.06 8.15
N LYS A 115 14.83 -0.01 9.25
CA LYS A 115 14.19 -1.20 9.84
C LYS A 115 13.15 -1.85 8.91
N ASN A 116 12.46 -1.08 8.07
CA ASN A 116 11.53 -1.63 7.08
C ASN A 116 12.32 -2.40 6.02
N VAL A 117 13.39 -1.79 5.50
CA VAL A 117 14.30 -2.41 4.53
C VAL A 117 14.88 -3.71 5.06
N GLU A 118 15.39 -3.72 6.29
CA GLU A 118 15.90 -4.93 6.94
C GLU A 118 14.83 -6.02 7.14
N GLY A 119 13.58 -5.62 7.38
CA GLY A 119 12.44 -6.51 7.52
C GLY A 119 12.08 -7.18 6.19
N TRP A 120 11.93 -6.40 5.12
CA TRP A 120 11.61 -6.91 3.78
C TRP A 120 12.69 -7.86 3.25
N MET A 121 13.97 -7.54 3.49
CA MET A 121 15.09 -8.41 3.09
C MET A 121 15.02 -9.81 3.71
N LYS A 122 14.33 -9.98 4.84
CA LYS A 122 14.14 -11.26 5.53
C LYS A 122 12.77 -11.89 5.26
N HIS A 123 11.88 -11.16 4.59
CA HIS A 123 10.50 -11.59 4.41
C HIS A 123 10.42 -12.78 3.44
N PRO A 124 9.86 -13.95 3.85
CA PRO A 124 9.84 -15.15 3.03
C PRO A 124 9.15 -14.97 1.68
N ALA A 125 8.03 -14.23 1.64
CA ALA A 125 7.27 -14.02 0.40
C ALA A 125 8.01 -13.14 -0.63
N LEU A 126 9.04 -12.40 -0.21
CA LEU A 126 9.85 -11.55 -1.11
C LEU A 126 11.09 -12.29 -1.65
N GLN A 127 11.57 -13.32 -0.96
CA GLN A 127 12.79 -14.05 -1.34
C GLN A 127 12.77 -14.59 -2.78
N PRO A 128 11.66 -15.19 -3.28
CA PRO A 128 11.63 -15.70 -4.65
C PRO A 128 11.89 -14.62 -5.70
N TYR A 129 11.48 -13.37 -5.46
CA TYR A 129 11.70 -12.25 -6.38
C TYR A 129 13.13 -11.71 -6.31
N VAL A 130 13.73 -11.74 -5.12
CA VAL A 130 15.16 -11.42 -4.92
C VAL A 130 16.03 -12.43 -5.65
N GLU A 131 15.74 -13.73 -5.50
CA GLU A 131 16.47 -14.82 -6.16
C GLU A 131 16.35 -14.76 -7.69
N GLN A 132 15.18 -14.34 -8.20
CA GLN A 132 14.97 -14.08 -9.63
C GLN A 132 15.70 -12.83 -10.16
N GLY A 133 16.22 -11.97 -9.27
CA GLY A 133 16.88 -10.72 -9.62
C GLY A 133 15.94 -9.60 -10.06
N VAL A 134 14.63 -9.74 -9.79
CA VAL A 134 13.59 -8.76 -10.16
C VAL A 134 13.19 -7.84 -9.01
N LEU A 135 13.68 -8.08 -7.79
CA LEU A 135 13.46 -7.25 -6.62
C LEU A 135 14.79 -6.86 -5.94
N ASP A 136 14.91 -5.59 -5.58
CA ASP A 136 15.99 -5.02 -4.78
C ASP A 136 15.42 -4.01 -3.75
N PHE A 137 16.25 -3.54 -2.84
CA PHE A 137 15.86 -2.64 -1.76
C PHE A 137 16.83 -1.48 -1.62
N ALA A 138 16.36 -0.33 -1.14
CA ALA A 138 17.23 0.77 -0.72
C ALA A 138 16.57 1.61 0.37
N THR A 139 17.37 2.28 1.20
CA THR A 139 16.88 3.41 1.98
C THR A 139 16.84 4.64 1.07
N PHE A 140 15.82 5.48 1.20
CA PHE A 140 15.72 6.73 0.44
C PHE A 140 15.04 7.84 1.24
N ASP A 141 15.75 8.95 1.44
CA ASP A 141 15.21 10.16 2.05
C ASP A 141 14.66 11.12 0.98
N ALA A 142 13.33 11.25 0.95
CA ALA A 142 12.60 12.13 0.05
C ALA A 142 13.01 13.61 0.14
N VAL A 143 13.65 14.05 1.22
CA VAL A 143 14.07 15.44 1.41
C VAL A 143 15.47 15.67 0.84
N HIS A 144 16.37 14.70 0.96
CA HIS A 144 17.80 14.93 0.77
C HIS A 144 18.45 14.07 -0.32
N ASP A 145 17.98 12.84 -0.52
CA ASP A 145 18.68 11.91 -1.39
C ASP A 145 18.45 12.22 -2.87
N SER A 146 19.50 11.98 -3.66
CA SER A 146 19.54 12.19 -5.11
C SER A 146 20.12 11.00 -5.88
N GLU A 147 20.46 9.93 -5.15
CA GLU A 147 21.14 8.74 -5.67
C GLU A 147 20.58 7.51 -4.92
N LEU A 148 20.66 6.32 -5.52
CA LEU A 148 20.14 5.07 -4.94
C LEU A 148 21.28 4.08 -4.67
N ASN A 149 21.38 3.61 -3.43
CA ASN A 149 22.29 2.53 -3.02
C ASN A 149 21.50 1.23 -2.87
N LEU A 150 21.64 0.30 -3.82
CA LEU A 150 20.88 -0.94 -3.81
C LEU A 150 21.50 -1.98 -2.87
N ALA A 151 20.68 -2.54 -1.98
CA ALA A 151 21.12 -3.39 -0.87
C ALA A 151 21.49 -4.82 -1.32
N ILE A 152 20.82 -5.37 -2.34
CA ILE A 152 21.07 -6.73 -2.83
C ILE A 152 22.11 -6.74 -3.94
N SER A 153 21.89 -5.96 -5.00
CA SER A 153 22.82 -5.92 -6.14
C SER A 153 24.14 -5.19 -5.83
N GLY A 154 24.14 -4.29 -4.84
CA GLY A 154 25.28 -3.41 -4.54
C GLY A 154 25.51 -2.33 -5.60
N GLU A 155 24.56 -2.17 -6.54
CA GLU A 155 24.62 -1.11 -7.54
C GLU A 155 24.39 0.26 -6.89
N TYR A 156 25.12 1.26 -7.36
CA TYR A 156 24.95 2.64 -6.96
C TYR A 156 24.53 3.47 -8.15
N ILE A 157 23.31 4.01 -8.13
CA ILE A 157 22.70 4.69 -9.27
C ILE A 157 22.70 6.19 -9.04
N ARG A 158 23.37 6.90 -9.94
CA ARG A 158 23.49 8.36 -9.94
C ARG A 158 22.75 9.01 -11.11
N ALA A 159 22.75 10.34 -11.12
CA ALA A 159 22.16 11.14 -12.18
C ALA A 159 22.67 10.74 -13.57
N GLY A 160 21.73 10.45 -14.48
CA GLY A 160 21.97 10.11 -15.88
C GLY A 160 22.50 8.69 -16.11
N GLU A 161 22.56 7.83 -15.09
CA GLU A 161 23.08 6.47 -15.24
C GLU A 161 22.03 5.50 -15.83
N MET A 162 20.73 5.76 -15.66
CA MET A 162 19.67 4.94 -16.27
C MET A 162 19.41 5.38 -17.72
N LYS A 163 19.43 4.44 -18.67
CA LYS A 163 19.05 4.69 -20.08
C LYS A 163 17.60 4.39 -20.37
N GLN A 164 16.96 3.58 -19.54
CA GLN A 164 15.51 3.38 -19.54
C GLN A 164 14.82 4.47 -18.70
N PRO A 165 13.55 4.81 -19.00
CA PRO A 165 12.78 5.65 -18.10
C PRO A 165 12.58 4.98 -16.74
N LEU A 166 12.54 5.79 -15.68
CA LEU A 166 12.20 5.35 -14.33
C LEU A 166 10.68 5.23 -14.20
N LEU A 167 10.18 4.14 -13.63
CA LEU A 167 8.79 4.07 -13.18
C LEU A 167 8.77 4.28 -11.66
N ILE A 168 7.96 5.21 -11.18
CA ILE A 168 7.85 5.56 -9.76
C ILE A 168 6.46 5.17 -9.28
N VAL A 169 6.38 4.51 -8.13
CA VAL A 169 5.16 4.24 -7.38
C VAL A 169 5.23 5.01 -6.07
N ALA A 170 4.21 5.81 -5.75
CA ALA A 170 4.20 6.66 -4.56
C ALA A 170 2.78 6.72 -3.97
N ASN A 171 2.43 5.75 -3.12
CA ASN A 171 1.13 5.68 -2.45
C ASN A 171 1.26 6.13 -1.00
N TYR A 172 0.32 6.97 -0.51
CA TYR A 172 0.39 7.59 0.82
C TYR A 172 1.79 8.14 1.13
N PHE A 173 2.34 8.83 0.13
CA PHE A 173 3.70 9.34 0.15
C PHE A 173 3.69 10.87 0.21
N PHE A 174 2.94 11.51 -0.69
CA PHE A 174 2.90 12.97 -0.72
C PHE A 174 2.10 13.57 0.43
N ASP A 175 1.17 12.80 1.02
CA ASP A 175 0.45 13.19 2.24
C ASP A 175 1.28 13.07 3.53
N GLY A 176 2.39 12.31 3.50
CA GLY A 176 3.22 11.98 4.66
C GLY A 176 4.57 12.70 4.75
N ILE A 177 4.94 13.48 3.73
CA ILE A 177 6.21 14.25 3.68
C ILE A 177 6.00 15.74 3.94
N PRO A 178 7.05 16.50 4.31
CA PRO A 178 6.92 17.92 4.58
C PRO A 178 6.34 18.72 3.41
N GLN A 179 5.45 19.65 3.74
CA GLN A 179 4.79 20.57 2.81
C GLN A 179 4.84 21.98 3.39
N GLU A 180 4.84 23.01 2.56
CA GLU A 180 4.60 24.38 3.00
C GLU A 180 3.10 24.57 3.24
N LEU A 181 2.74 25.39 4.23
CA LEU A 181 1.36 25.82 4.42
C LEU A 181 1.25 27.29 4.02
N LEU A 182 0.66 27.53 2.86
CA LEU A 182 0.43 28.88 2.33
C LEU A 182 -1.01 29.30 2.61
N TYR A 183 -1.23 30.60 2.80
CA TYR A 183 -2.54 31.22 2.83
C TYR A 183 -2.62 32.27 1.73
N VAL A 184 -3.70 32.20 0.94
CA VAL A 184 -4.01 33.18 -0.10
C VAL A 184 -5.13 34.08 0.41
N GLY A 185 -4.82 35.35 0.60
CA GLY A 185 -5.77 36.36 1.09
C GLY A 185 -5.47 37.72 0.50
N GLU A 186 -6.50 38.49 0.16
CA GLU A 186 -6.37 39.84 -0.43
C GLU A 186 -5.40 39.89 -1.64
N GLY A 187 -5.46 38.88 -2.51
CA GLY A 187 -4.61 38.76 -3.71
C GLY A 187 -3.13 38.55 -3.42
N SER A 188 -2.78 38.10 -2.22
CA SER A 188 -1.42 38.05 -1.70
C SER A 188 -1.09 36.70 -1.08
N ILE A 189 0.18 36.30 -1.14
CA ILE A 189 0.65 35.06 -0.53
C ILE A 189 1.20 35.30 0.87
N TYR A 190 0.73 34.48 1.80
CA TYR A 190 1.23 34.39 3.17
C TYR A 190 1.71 32.97 3.42
N GLU A 191 2.67 32.84 4.31
CA GLU A 191 3.04 31.57 4.91
C GLU A 191 2.36 31.45 6.28
N CYS A 192 1.91 30.26 6.62
CA CYS A 192 1.33 29.94 7.91
C CYS A 192 2.43 29.40 8.82
N ASP A 193 2.92 30.24 9.71
CA ASP A 193 3.83 29.80 10.76
C ASP A 193 3.03 29.07 11.86
N VAL A 194 3.63 28.05 12.42
CA VAL A 194 3.07 27.24 13.49
C VAL A 194 3.65 27.67 14.82
N LEU A 195 2.77 28.07 15.73
CA LEU A 195 3.09 28.24 17.13
C LEU A 195 2.88 26.90 17.83
N VAL A 196 3.98 26.31 18.27
CA VAL A 196 3.96 25.06 19.02
C VAL A 196 3.99 25.41 20.50
N GLU A 197 2.84 25.20 21.15
CA GLU A 197 2.78 25.13 22.60
C GLU A 197 3.13 23.70 23.00
N SER A 198 4.19 23.55 23.80
CA SER A 198 4.60 22.22 24.21
C SER A 198 5.09 22.18 25.64
N THR A 199 4.84 21.04 26.27
CA THR A 199 5.55 20.56 27.44
C THR A 199 6.78 19.73 27.02
N LEU A 200 7.56 20.20 26.03
CA LEU A 200 8.73 19.50 25.47
C LEU A 200 9.90 19.29 26.46
N ASP A 201 9.77 19.72 27.72
CA ASP A 201 10.79 19.47 28.76
C ASP A 201 10.73 18.04 29.34
N ASP A 202 9.76 17.21 28.94
CA ASP A 202 9.66 15.81 29.38
C ASP A 202 10.19 14.84 28.32
N ASN A 203 11.51 14.58 28.35
CA ASN A 203 12.20 13.59 27.49
C ASN A 203 11.70 12.13 27.67
N SER A 204 10.62 11.89 28.42
CA SER A 204 10.05 10.57 28.65
C SER A 204 8.97 10.17 27.64
N LEU A 205 8.43 11.11 26.85
CA LEU A 205 7.37 10.83 25.87
C LEU A 205 7.91 10.13 24.62
N THR A 206 7.14 9.17 24.12
CA THR A 206 7.33 8.61 22.77
C THR A 206 7.00 9.65 21.69
N PRO A 207 7.46 9.50 20.43
CA PRO A 207 7.13 10.45 19.36
C PRO A 207 5.62 10.63 19.14
N SER A 208 4.85 9.55 19.25
CA SER A 208 3.38 9.58 19.17
C SER A 208 2.76 10.41 20.28
N GLU A 209 3.16 10.18 21.53
CA GLU A 209 2.65 10.94 22.68
C GLU A 209 3.07 12.40 22.63
N ALA A 210 4.28 12.70 22.13
CA ALA A 210 4.72 14.06 21.92
C ALA A 210 3.87 14.77 20.87
N LEU A 211 3.53 14.10 19.77
CA LEU A 211 2.69 14.62 18.70
C LEU A 211 1.25 14.89 19.20
N GLU A 212 0.64 13.95 19.92
CA GLU A 212 -0.71 14.09 20.50
C GLU A 212 -0.83 15.27 21.49
N ASN A 213 0.26 15.61 22.16
CA ASN A 213 0.29 16.71 23.12
C ASN A 213 0.61 18.08 22.48
N MET A 214 0.85 18.14 21.16
CA MET A 214 1.09 19.41 20.47
C MET A 214 -0.22 20.07 20.08
N THR A 215 -0.38 21.33 20.47
CA THR A 215 -1.43 22.21 19.92
C THR A 215 -0.81 23.14 18.91
N LEU A 216 -1.34 23.14 17.68
CA LEU A 216 -0.87 24.01 16.61
C LEU A 216 -1.78 25.23 16.47
N THR A 217 -1.20 26.42 16.54
CA THR A 217 -1.87 27.66 16.16
C THR A 217 -1.18 28.26 14.95
N TYR A 218 -1.94 28.74 13.97
CA TYR A 218 -1.42 29.28 12.73
C TYR A 218 -1.39 30.81 12.77
N GLU A 219 -0.23 31.38 12.44
CA GLU A 219 -0.07 32.82 12.22
C GLU A 219 0.37 33.11 10.79
N HIS A 220 -0.33 34.02 10.12
CA HIS A 220 -0.01 34.41 8.75
C HIS A 220 1.15 35.42 8.72
N ARG A 221 2.19 35.10 7.95
CA ARG A 221 3.32 35.98 7.66
C ARG A 221 3.34 36.28 6.17
N ARG A 222 3.41 37.56 5.78
CA ARG A 222 3.53 37.90 4.36
C ARG A 222 4.77 37.23 3.77
N ALA A 223 4.60 36.53 2.65
CA ALA A 223 5.64 35.75 2.00
C ALA A 223 5.75 36.12 0.51
N SER A 224 6.28 37.31 0.23
CA SER A 224 6.45 37.81 -1.15
C SER A 224 7.48 37.03 -1.96
N GLU A 225 8.34 36.26 -1.30
CA GLU A 225 9.35 35.39 -1.90
C GLU A 225 8.75 34.40 -2.92
N TYR A 226 7.53 33.90 -2.67
CA TYR A 226 6.81 33.00 -3.58
C TYR A 226 6.30 33.70 -4.86
N GLU A 227 6.25 35.02 -4.86
CA GLU A 227 5.75 35.86 -5.95
C GLU A 227 6.89 36.33 -6.89
N GLU A 228 8.15 36.15 -6.46
CA GLU A 228 9.35 36.59 -7.17
C GLU A 228 9.59 35.80 -8.46
N GLU A 229 10.06 36.47 -9.51
CA GLU A 229 10.34 35.87 -10.82
C GLU A 229 11.34 34.69 -10.76
N ALA A 230 12.21 34.68 -9.75
CA ALA A 230 13.19 33.62 -9.54
C ALA A 230 12.62 32.36 -8.86
N TYR A 231 11.42 32.42 -8.27
CA TYR A 231 10.82 31.27 -7.59
C TYR A 231 10.41 30.20 -8.61
N PRO A 232 10.90 28.94 -8.51
CA PRO A 232 10.71 27.92 -9.55
C PRO A 232 9.25 27.56 -9.85
N TYR A 233 8.36 27.79 -8.88
CA TYR A 233 6.94 27.45 -8.98
C TYR A 233 6.04 28.69 -8.99
N ARG A 234 6.58 29.85 -9.34
CA ARG A 234 5.85 31.12 -9.38
C ARG A 234 4.55 31.06 -10.18
N ASP A 235 4.51 30.32 -11.29
CA ASP A 235 3.34 30.31 -12.17
C ASP A 235 2.11 29.67 -11.50
N VAL A 236 2.29 28.59 -10.72
CA VAL A 236 1.18 28.00 -9.95
C VAL A 236 0.80 28.87 -8.76
N ILE A 237 1.75 29.55 -8.14
CA ILE A 237 1.47 30.55 -7.10
C ILE A 237 0.64 31.70 -7.66
N ALA A 238 1.01 32.23 -8.83
CA ALA A 238 0.27 33.30 -9.50
C ALA A 238 -1.16 32.86 -9.88
N LEU A 239 -1.33 31.61 -10.32
CA LEU A 239 -2.66 31.03 -10.54
C LEU A 239 -3.48 31.00 -9.25
N TYR A 240 -2.89 30.58 -8.14
CA TYR A 240 -3.57 30.57 -6.84
C TYR A 240 -3.94 31.97 -6.38
N GLN A 241 -3.07 32.98 -6.56
CA GLN A 241 -3.43 34.38 -6.26
C GLN A 241 -4.63 34.89 -7.07
N GLN A 242 -4.80 34.37 -8.28
CA GLN A 242 -5.89 34.79 -9.17
C GLN A 242 -7.21 34.07 -8.85
N GLU A 243 -7.16 32.77 -8.57
CA GLU A 243 -8.34 31.90 -8.52
C GLU A 243 -8.81 31.55 -7.11
N LEU A 244 -7.97 31.78 -6.09
CA LEU A 244 -8.26 31.46 -4.70
C LEU A 244 -8.32 32.72 -3.84
N GLU A 245 -9.21 32.70 -2.87
CA GLU A 245 -9.42 33.74 -1.86
C GLU A 245 -9.71 33.05 -0.53
N ASP A 246 -9.19 33.59 0.57
CA ASP A 246 -9.35 33.04 1.92
C ASP A 246 -9.10 31.52 1.99
N SER A 247 -8.02 31.07 1.36
CA SER A 247 -7.74 29.65 1.14
C SER A 247 -6.37 29.24 1.69
N HIS A 248 -6.33 28.14 2.44
CA HIS A 248 -5.09 27.50 2.86
C HIS A 248 -4.68 26.42 1.86
N ILE A 249 -3.41 26.40 1.51
CA ILE A 249 -2.86 25.51 0.49
C ILE A 249 -1.67 24.80 1.10
N LEU A 250 -1.70 23.48 1.06
CA LEU A 250 -0.53 22.64 1.31
C LEU A 250 0.27 22.61 0.02
N PHE A 251 1.38 23.35 -0.04
CA PHE A 251 2.21 23.41 -1.24
C PHE A 251 3.28 22.30 -1.17
N PRO A 252 3.47 21.50 -2.24
CA PRO A 252 4.30 20.30 -2.16
C PRO A 252 5.74 20.55 -2.66
N GLU A 253 6.47 21.54 -2.14
CA GLU A 253 7.82 21.87 -2.65
C GLU A 253 8.80 20.69 -2.50
N VAL A 254 8.78 20.00 -1.35
CA VAL A 254 9.63 18.81 -1.12
C VAL A 254 9.28 17.71 -2.10
N GLY A 255 8.00 17.43 -2.33
CA GLY A 255 7.55 16.42 -3.29
C GLY A 255 7.97 16.74 -4.72
N LEU A 256 7.80 17.99 -5.16
CA LEU A 256 8.22 18.46 -6.48
C LEU A 256 9.75 18.34 -6.67
N THR A 257 10.51 18.77 -5.67
CA THR A 257 11.98 18.72 -5.72
C THR A 257 12.48 17.27 -5.67
N CYS A 258 11.81 16.37 -4.93
CA CYS A 258 12.08 14.94 -4.93
C CYS A 258 11.92 14.34 -6.35
N LEU A 259 10.80 14.64 -7.02
CA LEU A 259 10.56 14.19 -8.39
C LEU A 259 11.59 14.75 -9.38
N GLU A 260 12.07 15.97 -9.20
CA GLU A 260 13.17 16.53 -10.02
C GLU A 260 14.47 15.73 -9.85
N ARG A 261 14.84 15.38 -8.61
CA ARG A 261 16.04 14.58 -8.33
C ARG A 261 15.92 13.17 -8.89
N LEU A 262 14.76 12.54 -8.74
CA LEU A 262 14.48 11.21 -9.31
C LEU A 262 14.48 11.22 -10.85
N ASN A 263 13.91 12.26 -11.47
CA ASN A 263 13.97 12.46 -12.92
C ASN A 263 15.41 12.52 -13.43
N ALA A 264 16.33 13.12 -12.66
CA ALA A 264 17.73 13.23 -13.03
C ALA A 264 18.45 11.88 -13.09
N LEU A 265 17.96 10.81 -12.46
CA LEU A 265 18.54 9.46 -12.53
C LEU A 265 18.45 8.86 -13.94
N SER A 266 17.45 9.27 -14.71
CA SER A 266 17.11 8.71 -16.03
C SER A 266 17.36 9.69 -17.17
N GLN A 267 17.93 9.19 -18.26
CA GLN A 267 18.10 9.95 -19.50
C GLN A 267 16.79 10.11 -20.30
N LYS A 268 15.72 9.39 -19.93
CA LYS A 268 14.45 9.33 -20.67
C LYS A 268 13.25 9.88 -19.90
N GLY A 269 13.49 10.39 -18.69
CA GLY A 269 12.45 10.85 -17.78
C GLY A 269 11.82 9.74 -16.95
N TYR A 270 10.59 9.96 -16.48
CA TYR A 270 9.89 9.01 -15.61
C TYR A 270 8.37 8.91 -15.88
N LEU A 271 7.80 7.77 -15.50
CA LEU A 271 6.37 7.58 -15.28
C LEU A 271 6.11 7.56 -13.77
N LEU A 272 5.15 8.34 -13.27
CA LEU A 272 4.73 8.30 -11.86
C LEU A 272 3.32 7.72 -11.76
N LEU A 273 3.15 6.71 -10.92
CA LEU A 273 1.88 6.23 -10.38
C LEU A 273 1.80 6.62 -8.91
N THR A 274 0.69 7.22 -8.50
CA THR A 274 0.54 7.72 -7.14
C THR A 274 -0.90 7.62 -6.67
N ALA A 275 -1.09 7.38 -5.38
CA ALA A 275 -2.40 7.34 -4.74
C ALA A 275 -2.32 7.88 -3.31
N ASP A 276 -2.91 9.05 -3.09
CA ASP A 276 -2.96 9.71 -1.79
C ASP A 276 -4.38 10.18 -1.49
N LYS A 277 -4.61 10.51 -0.22
CA LYS A 277 -5.68 11.45 0.14
C LYS A 277 -5.28 12.82 -0.43
N GLY A 278 -5.66 13.10 -1.68
CA GLY A 278 -5.14 14.24 -2.41
C GLY A 278 -6.10 14.83 -3.43
N ASP A 279 -5.90 16.12 -3.73
CA ASP A 279 -6.80 16.89 -4.57
C ASP A 279 -6.11 17.43 -5.84
N HIS A 280 -6.57 16.96 -7.00
CA HIS A 280 -6.12 17.45 -8.32
C HIS A 280 -6.95 18.62 -8.85
N ARG A 281 -8.07 18.95 -8.21
CA ARG A 281 -9.02 19.98 -8.66
C ARG A 281 -8.85 21.26 -7.85
N ILE A 282 -8.68 22.39 -8.53
CA ILE A 282 -8.51 23.69 -7.86
C ILE A 282 -9.75 24.07 -7.03
N GLU A 283 -10.93 23.59 -7.41
CA GLU A 283 -12.18 23.84 -6.71
C GLU A 283 -12.17 23.33 -5.26
N ASN A 284 -11.43 22.25 -4.98
CA ASN A 284 -11.34 21.69 -3.63
C ASN A 284 -10.41 22.50 -2.72
N TRP A 285 -9.60 23.40 -3.29
CA TRP A 285 -8.75 24.32 -2.55
C TRP A 285 -9.42 25.68 -2.27
N LYS A 286 -10.59 25.95 -2.86
CA LYS A 286 -11.32 27.21 -2.64
C LYS A 286 -11.91 27.26 -1.23
N PHE A 287 -11.56 28.32 -0.50
CA PHE A 287 -11.95 28.53 0.89
C PHE A 287 -11.52 27.37 1.81
N ALA A 288 -10.42 26.70 1.46
CA ALA A 288 -9.89 25.62 2.27
C ALA A 288 -9.42 26.15 3.64
N GLU A 289 -9.89 25.49 4.69
CA GLU A 289 -9.47 25.72 6.06
C GLU A 289 -8.04 25.20 6.28
N PRO A 290 -7.32 25.69 7.31
CA PRO A 290 -6.01 25.14 7.64
C PRO A 290 -6.12 23.64 8.00
N PRO A 291 -5.06 22.84 7.76
CA PRO A 291 -5.10 21.42 8.01
C PRO A 291 -5.33 21.10 9.50
N GLU A 292 -6.21 20.13 9.75
CA GLU A 292 -6.34 19.48 11.04
C GLU A 292 -5.35 18.31 11.10
N ILE A 293 -4.49 18.29 12.11
CA ILE A 293 -3.63 17.14 12.38
C ILE A 293 -4.42 16.17 13.25
N ILE A 294 -4.88 15.08 12.64
CA ILE A 294 -5.54 13.98 13.35
C ILE A 294 -4.46 13.00 13.82
N HIS A 295 -4.45 12.69 15.12
CA HIS A 295 -3.40 11.86 15.72
C HIS A 295 -3.81 10.39 15.80
N HIS A 296 -3.09 9.53 15.06
CA HIS A 296 -3.22 8.07 15.10
C HIS A 296 -1.83 7.40 15.19
N GLY A 297 -0.94 7.89 16.06
CA GLY A 297 0.47 7.48 16.06
C GLY A 297 1.33 8.31 15.11
N SER A 298 0.88 8.45 13.87
CA SER A 298 1.39 9.39 12.86
C SER A 298 0.27 10.34 12.38
N PHE A 299 0.57 11.21 11.42
CA PHE A 299 -0.41 12.05 10.74
C PHE A 299 -0.23 12.02 9.22
N SER A 300 -1.32 12.33 8.52
CA SER A 300 -1.35 12.51 7.07
C SER A 300 -2.05 13.83 6.73
N LEU A 301 -1.56 14.55 5.74
CA LEU A 301 -2.17 15.78 5.23
C LEU A 301 -2.92 15.51 3.92
N THR A 302 -3.44 16.56 3.27
CA THR A 302 -3.98 16.42 1.91
C THR A 302 -2.86 16.64 0.91
N ALA A 303 -2.60 15.67 0.04
CA ALA A 303 -1.65 15.82 -1.04
C ALA A 303 -2.16 16.79 -2.12
N ASN A 304 -1.36 17.79 -2.48
CA ASN A 304 -1.73 18.77 -3.49
C ASN A 304 -1.37 18.32 -4.91
N TYR A 305 -2.16 17.38 -5.42
CA TYR A 305 -2.02 16.92 -6.80
C TYR A 305 -2.28 18.01 -7.84
N HIS A 306 -3.05 19.04 -7.52
CA HIS A 306 -3.25 20.17 -8.43
C HIS A 306 -1.92 20.90 -8.69
N ALA A 307 -1.16 21.20 -7.64
CA ALA A 307 0.15 21.83 -7.79
C ALA A 307 1.14 20.93 -8.55
N ILE A 308 1.19 19.64 -8.19
CA ILE A 308 2.04 18.65 -8.88
C ILE A 308 1.67 18.58 -10.37
N GLN A 309 0.38 18.44 -10.68
CA GLN A 309 -0.12 18.41 -12.04
C GLN A 309 0.26 19.66 -12.82
N TYR A 310 -0.06 20.84 -12.29
CA TYR A 310 0.19 22.09 -12.97
C TYR A 310 1.67 22.27 -13.30
N VAL A 311 2.55 22.05 -12.32
CA VAL A 311 4.00 22.21 -12.49
C VAL A 311 4.55 21.22 -13.52
N LEU A 312 4.14 19.95 -13.47
CA LEU A 312 4.62 18.95 -14.42
C LEU A 312 4.08 19.17 -15.84
N GLU A 313 2.82 19.60 -16.00
CA GLU A 313 2.26 19.92 -17.31
C GLU A 313 2.94 21.14 -17.96
N GLN A 314 3.32 22.16 -17.19
CA GLN A 314 4.14 23.27 -17.69
C GLN A 314 5.50 22.80 -18.22
N ARG A 315 5.99 21.65 -17.74
CA ARG A 315 7.24 21.02 -18.18
C ARG A 315 7.04 19.98 -19.28
N GLY A 316 5.81 19.85 -19.80
CA GLY A 316 5.47 18.99 -20.92
C GLY A 316 5.02 17.58 -20.54
N ALA A 317 4.73 17.32 -19.26
CA ALA A 317 4.14 16.04 -18.86
C ALA A 317 2.70 15.90 -19.37
N LEU A 318 2.26 14.65 -19.54
CA LEU A 318 0.84 14.30 -19.61
C LEU A 318 0.40 13.78 -18.24
N SER A 319 -0.62 14.37 -17.64
CA SER A 319 -1.24 13.87 -16.42
C SER A 319 -2.55 13.13 -16.73
N LEU A 320 -2.86 12.10 -15.93
CA LEU A 320 -4.14 11.41 -15.94
C LEU A 320 -4.67 11.33 -14.52
N PHE A 321 -5.92 11.71 -14.35
CA PHE A 321 -6.73 11.55 -13.15
C PHE A 321 -8.14 11.14 -13.53
N PRO A 322 -8.88 10.41 -12.67
CA PRO A 322 -10.29 10.12 -12.90
C PRO A 322 -11.12 11.37 -13.19
N SER A 323 -11.93 11.33 -14.25
CA SER A 323 -12.84 12.44 -14.59
C SER A 323 -14.03 12.57 -13.64
N HIS A 324 -14.41 11.50 -12.95
CA HIS A 324 -15.43 11.51 -11.91
C HIS A 324 -14.86 12.01 -10.57
N HIS A 325 -15.73 12.35 -9.62
CA HIS A 325 -15.30 12.76 -8.27
C HIS A 325 -14.96 11.53 -7.44
N TYR A 326 -13.92 11.64 -6.62
CA TYR A 326 -13.45 10.64 -5.66
C TYR A 326 -13.93 10.99 -4.24
N LYS A 327 -13.80 10.04 -3.31
CA LYS A 327 -14.20 10.20 -1.91
C LYS A 327 -13.06 10.02 -0.92
N ASP A 328 -12.26 8.96 -1.07
CA ASP A 328 -11.29 8.52 -0.08
C ASP A 328 -9.85 8.73 -0.57
N ILE A 329 -9.53 8.33 -1.81
CA ILE A 329 -8.21 8.56 -2.43
C ILE A 329 -8.32 8.98 -3.90
N ASN A 330 -7.25 9.58 -4.39
CA ASN A 330 -7.12 10.01 -5.77
C ASN A 330 -5.90 9.34 -6.39
N VAL A 331 -6.11 8.64 -7.51
CA VAL A 331 -5.04 7.86 -8.15
C VAL A 331 -4.62 8.59 -9.42
N GLY A 332 -3.37 9.04 -9.46
CA GLY A 332 -2.81 9.80 -10.57
C GLY A 332 -1.78 9.00 -11.37
N CYS A 333 -1.66 9.33 -12.66
CA CYS A 333 -0.57 8.86 -13.50
C CYS A 333 0.05 10.01 -14.31
N PHE A 334 1.35 10.26 -14.14
CA PHE A 334 2.08 11.33 -14.82
C PHE A 334 3.15 10.77 -15.73
N PHE A 335 3.14 11.18 -16.99
CA PHE A 335 4.12 10.81 -18.00
C PHE A 335 5.07 11.99 -18.20
N MET A 336 6.16 12.03 -17.43
CA MET A 336 7.26 12.95 -17.66
C MET A 336 8.24 12.34 -18.67
N LEU A 337 7.73 12.07 -19.87
CA LEU A 337 8.41 11.29 -20.91
C LEU A 337 8.35 12.01 -22.26
N GLU A 338 9.30 11.74 -23.14
CA GLU A 338 9.24 12.26 -24.50
C GLU A 338 8.04 11.66 -25.25
N ASN A 339 7.23 12.50 -25.88
CA ASN A 339 6.04 12.11 -26.65
C ASN A 339 5.09 11.18 -25.85
N PRO A 340 4.54 11.62 -24.71
CA PRO A 340 3.82 10.76 -23.76
C PRO A 340 2.59 10.06 -24.37
N MET A 341 2.04 10.61 -25.45
CA MET A 341 0.93 9.99 -26.19
C MET A 341 1.27 8.64 -26.86
N LYS A 342 2.56 8.33 -27.07
CA LYS A 342 3.02 7.05 -27.65
C LYS A 342 2.89 5.86 -26.71
N TYR A 343 2.73 6.09 -25.40
CA TYR A 343 2.54 5.05 -24.40
C TYR A 343 1.07 4.58 -24.39
N VAL A 344 0.67 3.91 -25.47
CA VAL A 344 -0.73 3.55 -25.73
C VAL A 344 -1.20 2.46 -24.77
N ASN A 345 -0.40 1.42 -24.56
CA ASN A 345 -0.79 0.31 -23.68
C ASN A 345 -0.85 0.78 -22.22
N THR A 346 0.10 1.59 -21.75
CA THR A 346 0.05 2.20 -20.40
C THR A 346 -1.22 3.01 -20.18
N ARG A 347 -1.56 3.89 -21.15
CA ARG A 347 -2.76 4.75 -21.05
C ARG A 347 -4.05 3.95 -21.11
N LEU A 348 -4.11 2.88 -21.91
CA LEU A 348 -5.26 2.00 -21.98
C LEU A 348 -5.45 1.21 -20.68
N ALA A 349 -4.37 0.70 -20.09
CA ALA A 349 -4.41 0.02 -18.80
C ALA A 349 -4.90 0.97 -17.70
N TYR A 350 -4.38 2.20 -17.62
CA TYR A 350 -4.86 3.21 -16.68
C TYR A 350 -6.36 3.49 -16.85
N ARG A 351 -6.82 3.63 -18.10
CA ARG A 351 -8.24 3.85 -18.38
C ARG A 351 -9.12 2.71 -17.86
N GLN A 352 -8.67 1.46 -17.94
CA GLN A 352 -9.47 0.32 -17.51
C GLN A 352 -9.43 0.10 -15.99
N GLY A 353 -8.23 0.17 -15.40
CA GLY A 353 -8.03 -0.16 -13.98
C GLY A 353 -8.20 1.00 -13.01
N ILE A 354 -8.17 2.25 -13.48
CA ILE A 354 -8.27 3.45 -12.64
C ILE A 354 -9.45 4.34 -13.04
N GLU A 355 -9.49 4.81 -14.30
CA GLU A 355 -10.52 5.77 -14.74
C GLU A 355 -11.94 5.20 -14.74
N ARG A 356 -12.10 3.93 -15.13
CA ARG A 356 -13.41 3.32 -15.35
C ARG A 356 -14.04 2.77 -14.06
N PHE A 357 -13.22 2.13 -13.24
CA PHE A 357 -13.58 1.56 -11.94
C PHE A 357 -12.27 1.38 -11.17
N GLY A 358 -11.98 2.31 -10.27
CA GLY A 358 -10.68 2.40 -9.61
C GLY A 358 -10.66 1.97 -8.14
N PRO A 359 -9.50 2.11 -7.48
CA PRO A 359 -9.32 1.88 -6.04
C PRO A 359 -10.35 2.57 -5.14
N ASP A 360 -10.67 3.82 -5.44
CA ASP A 360 -11.66 4.61 -4.67
C ASP A 360 -13.09 4.03 -4.79
N ASP A 361 -13.50 3.64 -6.01
CA ASP A 361 -14.79 3.02 -6.27
C ASP A 361 -14.92 1.67 -5.55
N PHE A 362 -13.88 0.83 -5.68
CA PHE A 362 -13.85 -0.49 -5.05
C PHE A 362 -13.92 -0.36 -3.53
N PHE A 363 -13.15 0.55 -2.93
CA PHE A 363 -13.18 0.76 -1.49
C PHE A 363 -14.54 1.27 -1.01
N SER A 364 -15.14 2.20 -1.74
CA SER A 364 -16.50 2.67 -1.47
C SER A 364 -17.51 1.51 -1.50
N LEU A 365 -17.40 0.59 -2.47
CA LEU A 365 -18.22 -0.62 -2.50
C LEU A 365 -17.89 -1.60 -1.37
N LYS A 366 -16.61 -1.80 -1.05
CA LYS A 366 -16.18 -2.69 0.03
C LYS A 366 -16.76 -2.26 1.37
N VAL A 367 -16.69 -0.98 1.72
CA VAL A 367 -17.29 -0.44 2.96
C VAL A 367 -18.78 -0.77 3.05
N TRP A 368 -19.50 -0.78 1.92
CA TRP A 368 -20.89 -1.21 1.89
C TRP A 368 -21.01 -2.74 2.05
N VAL A 369 -20.23 -3.52 1.29
CA VAL A 369 -20.25 -4.99 1.34
C VAL A 369 -19.97 -5.51 2.75
N ASP A 370 -18.92 -5.02 3.42
CA ASP A 370 -18.52 -5.45 4.76
C ASP A 370 -19.67 -5.31 5.77
N ARG A 371 -20.47 -4.24 5.65
CA ARG A 371 -21.64 -3.98 6.52
C ARG A 371 -22.83 -4.89 6.25
N HIS A 372 -22.85 -5.62 5.14
CA HIS A 372 -23.97 -6.43 4.70
C HIS A 372 -23.63 -7.92 4.52
N LEU A 373 -22.41 -8.33 4.87
CA LEU A 373 -21.91 -9.70 4.72
C LEU A 373 -22.88 -10.76 5.26
N ASP A 374 -23.40 -10.57 6.48
CA ASP A 374 -24.32 -11.52 7.13
C ASP A 374 -25.60 -11.81 6.32
N THR A 375 -25.97 -10.93 5.38
CA THR A 375 -27.16 -11.08 4.54
C THR A 375 -26.86 -11.62 3.14
N MET A 376 -25.60 -11.68 2.72
CA MET A 376 -25.20 -12.13 1.39
C MET A 376 -25.31 -13.66 1.25
N ASP A 377 -25.54 -14.10 0.01
CA ASP A 377 -25.36 -15.50 -0.39
C ASP A 377 -23.94 -15.74 -0.94
N LEU A 378 -23.61 -17.00 -1.23
CA LEU A 378 -22.30 -17.37 -1.75
C LEU A 378 -21.99 -16.74 -3.09
N GLN A 379 -22.95 -16.63 -3.99
CA GLN A 379 -22.73 -16.04 -5.30
C GLN A 379 -22.28 -14.57 -5.20
N HIS A 380 -22.90 -13.79 -4.30
CA HIS A 380 -22.48 -12.42 -4.05
C HIS A 380 -21.07 -12.35 -3.43
N ILE A 381 -20.78 -13.20 -2.45
CA ILE A 381 -19.46 -13.26 -1.78
C ILE A 381 -18.37 -13.62 -2.80
N LEU A 382 -18.57 -14.69 -3.57
CA LEU A 382 -17.62 -15.17 -4.58
C LEU A 382 -17.39 -14.13 -5.69
N ALA A 383 -18.45 -13.47 -6.15
CA ALA A 383 -18.32 -12.41 -7.17
C ALA A 383 -17.48 -11.23 -6.65
N PHE A 384 -17.73 -10.78 -5.41
CA PHE A 384 -16.97 -9.68 -4.82
C PHE A 384 -15.52 -10.08 -4.51
N TRP A 385 -15.30 -11.30 -4.03
CA TRP A 385 -13.95 -11.80 -3.74
C TRP A 385 -13.09 -11.86 -5.01
N ARG A 386 -13.66 -12.32 -6.14
CA ARG A 386 -13.01 -12.27 -7.46
C ARG A 386 -12.72 -10.84 -7.91
N LEU A 387 -13.66 -9.92 -7.71
CA LEU A 387 -13.46 -8.50 -8.04
C LEU A 387 -12.29 -7.88 -7.27
N GLY A 388 -12.13 -8.26 -6.00
CA GLY A 388 -11.02 -7.84 -5.15
C GLY A 388 -9.70 -8.59 -5.39
N GLY A 389 -9.64 -9.51 -6.36
CA GLY A 389 -8.43 -10.29 -6.64
C GLY A 389 -8.14 -11.39 -5.62
N TYR A 390 -9.19 -12.03 -5.08
CA TYR A 390 -9.10 -13.04 -4.02
C TYR A 390 -8.41 -12.53 -2.74
N ASP A 391 -8.76 -11.30 -2.33
CA ASP A 391 -8.17 -10.66 -1.15
C ASP A 391 -8.37 -11.46 0.15
N ALA A 392 -7.29 -11.56 0.92
CA ALA A 392 -7.26 -12.29 2.18
C ALA A 392 -8.10 -11.60 3.26
N GLU A 393 -8.07 -10.26 3.33
CA GLU A 393 -8.84 -9.53 4.35
C GLU A 393 -10.35 -9.71 4.14
N PHE A 394 -10.80 -9.67 2.89
CA PHE A 394 -12.19 -9.98 2.56
C PHE A 394 -12.57 -11.43 2.90
N PHE A 395 -11.69 -12.41 2.66
CA PHE A 395 -11.95 -13.80 3.05
C PHE A 395 -12.11 -13.93 4.56
N ILE A 396 -11.19 -13.36 5.35
CA ILE A 396 -11.24 -13.35 6.83
C ILE A 396 -12.58 -12.81 7.33
N GLN A 397 -13.02 -11.68 6.79
CA GLN A 397 -14.29 -11.05 7.20
C GLN A 397 -15.52 -11.87 6.77
N SER A 398 -15.43 -12.64 5.68
CA SER A 398 -16.54 -13.39 5.11
C SER A 398 -16.57 -14.87 5.47
N ALA A 399 -15.50 -15.43 6.04
CA ALA A 399 -15.32 -16.87 6.32
C ALA A 399 -16.50 -17.46 7.10
N LYS A 400 -16.91 -16.79 8.19
CA LYS A 400 -18.09 -17.19 8.98
C LYS A 400 -19.36 -17.28 8.14
N GLN A 401 -19.58 -16.31 7.25
CA GLN A 401 -20.76 -16.32 6.41
C GLN A 401 -20.66 -17.38 5.31
N ILE A 402 -19.47 -17.63 4.76
CA ILE A 402 -19.23 -18.74 3.82
C ILE A 402 -19.65 -20.05 4.50
N SER A 403 -19.15 -20.34 5.70
CA SER A 403 -19.53 -21.52 6.50
C SER A 403 -21.03 -21.63 6.73
N ASN A 404 -21.71 -20.54 7.11
CA ASN A 404 -23.17 -20.53 7.30
C ASN A 404 -23.96 -20.91 6.03
N ARG A 405 -23.38 -20.71 4.83
CA ARG A 405 -24.03 -20.98 3.55
C ARG A 405 -23.64 -22.30 2.92
N LEU A 406 -22.56 -22.96 3.38
CA LEU A 406 -22.12 -24.26 2.88
C LEU A 406 -23.21 -25.35 2.84
N PRO A 407 -24.16 -25.44 3.80
CA PRO A 407 -25.21 -26.49 3.76
C PRO A 407 -26.12 -26.43 2.53
N VAL A 408 -26.21 -25.28 1.86
CA VAL A 408 -27.02 -25.08 0.64
C VAL A 408 -26.16 -24.80 -0.59
N ALA A 409 -24.84 -24.85 -0.47
CA ALA A 409 -23.91 -24.61 -1.56
C ALA A 409 -23.95 -25.75 -2.59
N SER A 410 -23.91 -25.39 -3.86
CA SER A 410 -23.69 -26.32 -4.97
C SER A 410 -22.24 -26.82 -5.01
N ASP A 411 -22.01 -27.94 -5.71
CA ASP A 411 -20.65 -28.46 -5.92
C ASP A 411 -19.78 -27.47 -6.71
N GLU A 412 -20.37 -26.72 -7.63
CA GLU A 412 -19.68 -25.66 -8.39
C GLU A 412 -19.21 -24.52 -7.46
N GLU A 413 -20.07 -24.06 -6.53
CA GLU A 413 -19.69 -23.04 -5.56
C GLU A 413 -18.58 -23.52 -4.61
N LYS A 414 -18.62 -24.79 -4.19
CA LYS A 414 -17.56 -25.37 -3.35
C LYS A 414 -16.21 -25.41 -4.09
N LEU A 415 -16.23 -25.77 -5.38
CA LEU A 415 -15.03 -25.74 -6.22
C LEU A 415 -14.51 -24.31 -6.41
N ASP A 416 -15.40 -23.32 -6.59
CA ASP A 416 -15.04 -21.91 -6.67
C ASP A 416 -14.38 -21.41 -5.35
N ILE A 417 -14.90 -21.83 -4.19
CA ILE A 417 -14.31 -21.51 -2.88
C ILE A 417 -12.91 -22.13 -2.77
N GLN A 418 -12.76 -23.42 -3.10
CA GLN A 418 -11.48 -24.12 -3.06
C GLN A 418 -10.42 -23.42 -3.92
N GLN A 419 -10.76 -23.13 -5.18
CA GLN A 419 -9.86 -22.43 -6.10
C GLN A 419 -9.54 -21.02 -5.61
N GLY A 420 -10.53 -20.32 -5.05
CA GLY A 420 -10.34 -19.00 -4.46
C GLY A 420 -9.38 -19.01 -3.27
N ILE A 421 -9.46 -20.02 -2.40
CA ILE A 421 -8.54 -20.17 -1.26
C ILE A 421 -7.11 -20.38 -1.75
N HIS A 422 -6.89 -21.23 -2.76
CA HIS A 422 -5.55 -21.42 -3.35
C HIS A 422 -5.03 -20.14 -4.03
N ALA A 423 -5.89 -19.43 -4.76
CA ALA A 423 -5.53 -18.16 -5.40
C ALA A 423 -5.13 -17.10 -4.36
N MET A 424 -5.96 -16.93 -3.32
CA MET A 424 -5.68 -16.05 -2.17
C MET A 424 -4.35 -16.42 -1.52
N TRP A 425 -4.13 -17.70 -1.21
CA TRP A 425 -2.94 -18.17 -0.51
C TRP A 425 -1.66 -17.93 -1.32
N SER A 426 -1.72 -18.10 -2.64
CA SER A 426 -0.57 -17.84 -3.53
C SER A 426 -0.11 -16.38 -3.52
N ALA A 427 -1.02 -15.47 -3.16
CA ALA A 427 -0.79 -14.03 -3.05
C ALA A 427 -0.92 -13.55 -1.59
N PHE A 428 -0.72 -14.39 -0.59
CA PHE A 428 -0.78 -13.98 0.81
C PHE A 428 0.56 -13.41 1.29
N TYR A 429 0.52 -12.15 1.76
CA TYR A 429 1.65 -11.47 2.39
C TYR A 429 1.42 -11.39 3.89
N VAL A 430 2.25 -12.10 4.66
CA VAL A 430 2.15 -12.14 6.12
C VAL A 430 2.59 -10.81 6.71
N MET A 431 1.71 -10.14 7.44
CA MET A 431 2.01 -8.89 8.12
C MET A 431 2.69 -9.16 9.48
N GLU A 432 3.36 -8.14 10.03
CA GLU A 432 3.98 -8.20 11.36
C GLU A 432 2.96 -8.59 12.44
N GLN A 433 1.74 -8.04 12.37
CA GLN A 433 0.59 -8.57 13.08
C GLN A 433 0.07 -9.80 12.33
N ARG A 434 0.37 -10.98 12.88
CA ARG A 434 -0.06 -12.25 12.30
C ARG A 434 -1.55 -12.48 12.51
N TYR A 435 -2.20 -12.93 11.45
CA TYR A 435 -3.54 -13.52 11.48
C TYR A 435 -3.42 -14.95 10.93
N ASP A 436 -4.05 -15.92 11.60
CA ASP A 436 -4.01 -17.31 11.15
C ASP A 436 -5.02 -17.56 10.02
N LEU A 437 -4.67 -17.06 8.84
CA LEU A 437 -5.45 -17.26 7.62
C LEU A 437 -5.52 -18.74 7.22
N ALA A 438 -4.50 -19.52 7.57
CA ALA A 438 -4.44 -20.93 7.27
C ALA A 438 -5.50 -21.71 8.06
N LEU A 439 -5.76 -21.32 9.31
CA LEU A 439 -6.84 -21.89 10.10
C LEU A 439 -8.21 -21.67 9.47
N ASP A 440 -8.55 -20.43 9.12
CA ASP A 440 -9.84 -20.11 8.48
C ASP A 440 -10.02 -20.87 7.16
N ALA A 441 -8.99 -20.89 6.31
CA ALA A 441 -8.99 -21.64 5.07
C ALA A 441 -9.20 -23.14 5.31
N GLY A 442 -8.46 -23.70 6.26
CA GLY A 442 -8.51 -25.11 6.63
C GLY A 442 -9.88 -25.54 7.16
N ILE A 443 -10.52 -24.71 8.01
CA ILE A 443 -11.86 -24.97 8.54
C ILE A 443 -12.90 -24.96 7.42
N VAL A 444 -12.90 -23.95 6.54
CA VAL A 444 -13.86 -23.88 5.43
C VAL A 444 -13.70 -25.08 4.49
N LEU A 445 -12.46 -25.48 4.17
CA LEU A 445 -12.18 -26.67 3.36
C LEU A 445 -12.61 -27.96 4.05
N PHE A 446 -12.42 -28.07 5.37
CA PHE A 446 -12.85 -29.19 6.18
C PHE A 446 -14.37 -29.37 6.14
N GLU A 447 -15.13 -28.27 6.33
CA GLU A 447 -16.59 -28.27 6.27
C GLU A 447 -17.14 -28.66 4.88
N MET A 448 -16.37 -28.41 3.82
CA MET A 448 -16.69 -28.85 2.46
C MET A 448 -16.33 -30.31 2.17
N GLY A 449 -15.63 -31.01 3.08
CA GLY A 449 -15.12 -32.36 2.87
C GLY A 449 -13.88 -32.45 1.98
N MET A 450 -13.16 -31.34 1.79
CA MET A 450 -11.95 -31.27 0.96
C MET A 450 -10.71 -31.61 1.81
N TYR A 451 -10.65 -32.85 2.28
CA TYR A 451 -9.71 -33.26 3.35
C TYR A 451 -8.23 -33.13 3.00
N GLU A 452 -7.84 -33.26 1.73
CA GLU A 452 -6.44 -33.09 1.30
C GLU A 452 -5.97 -31.64 1.50
N ASP A 453 -6.75 -30.68 1.00
CA ASP A 453 -6.45 -29.25 1.18
C ASP A 453 -6.66 -28.82 2.63
N ALA A 454 -7.73 -29.25 3.28
CA ALA A 454 -7.99 -28.94 4.68
C ALA A 454 -6.81 -29.36 5.56
N LYS A 455 -6.27 -30.57 5.36
CA LYS A 455 -5.07 -31.05 6.06
C LYS A 455 -3.87 -30.13 5.83
N LEU A 456 -3.59 -29.75 4.57
CA LEU A 456 -2.48 -28.86 4.23
C LEU A 456 -2.55 -27.52 5.00
N PHE A 457 -3.72 -26.88 4.98
CA PHE A 457 -3.91 -25.57 5.61
C PHE A 457 -3.92 -25.67 7.15
N LEU A 458 -4.59 -26.67 7.72
CA LEU A 458 -4.58 -26.87 9.18
C LEU A 458 -3.19 -27.25 9.71
N GLU A 459 -2.41 -28.07 8.99
CA GLU A 459 -1.00 -28.34 9.36
C GLU A 459 -0.16 -27.07 9.29
N THR A 460 -0.42 -26.21 8.30
CA THR A 460 0.27 -24.93 8.14
C THR A 460 -0.03 -23.97 9.30
N SER A 461 -1.29 -23.91 9.75
CA SER A 461 -1.71 -23.17 10.95
C SER A 461 -0.93 -23.64 12.18
N VAL A 462 -0.96 -24.95 12.48
CA VAL A 462 -0.26 -25.54 13.63
C VAL A 462 1.26 -25.34 13.58
N GLN A 463 1.87 -25.30 12.39
CA GLN A 463 3.31 -25.09 12.24
C GLN A 463 3.74 -23.63 12.39
N ASN A 464 2.86 -22.69 12.04
CA ASN A 464 3.16 -21.26 12.04
C ASN A 464 2.76 -20.55 13.34
N ASP A 465 1.82 -21.13 14.10
CA ASP A 465 1.45 -20.63 15.41
C ASP A 465 2.54 -20.96 16.45
N GLU A 466 2.87 -19.98 17.29
CA GLU A 466 3.81 -20.15 18.39
C GLU A 466 3.09 -20.65 19.66
N GLU A 467 1.76 -20.59 19.66
CA GLU A 467 0.90 -21.11 20.74
C GLU A 467 0.59 -22.60 20.59
N GLU A 468 0.15 -23.23 21.69
CA GLU A 468 -0.27 -24.63 21.66
C GLU A 468 -1.57 -24.76 20.85
N PRO A 469 -1.66 -25.69 19.88
CA PRO A 469 -2.82 -25.80 19.00
C PRO A 469 -4.08 -26.12 19.80
N VAL A 470 -5.23 -25.63 19.35
CA VAL A 470 -6.51 -25.93 20.01
C VAL A 470 -6.94 -27.37 19.71
N ALA A 471 -7.51 -28.08 20.69
CA ALA A 471 -7.94 -29.47 20.57
C ALA A 471 -8.84 -29.73 19.34
N THR A 472 -9.74 -28.79 19.03
CA THR A 472 -10.61 -28.86 17.85
C THR A 472 -9.84 -28.89 16.52
N VAL A 473 -8.73 -28.15 16.41
CA VAL A 473 -7.89 -28.14 15.19
C VAL A 473 -7.21 -29.51 15.00
N LEU A 474 -6.68 -30.07 16.08
CA LEU A 474 -6.08 -31.41 16.07
C LEU A 474 -7.13 -32.49 15.75
N PHE A 475 -8.35 -32.35 16.28
CA PHE A 475 -9.44 -33.25 15.93
C PHE A 475 -9.82 -33.15 14.44
N CYS A 476 -9.92 -31.94 13.86
CA CYS A 476 -10.11 -31.76 12.42
C CYS A 476 -9.01 -32.42 11.59
N LEU A 477 -7.74 -32.28 12.00
CA LEU A 477 -6.60 -32.96 11.37
C LEU A 477 -6.71 -34.49 11.45
N ALA A 478 -7.16 -35.02 12.59
CA ALA A 478 -7.39 -36.44 12.77
C ALA A 478 -8.44 -36.98 11.79
N ILE A 479 -9.56 -36.27 11.64
CA ILE A 479 -10.61 -36.61 10.68
C ILE A 479 -10.09 -36.52 9.24
N CYS A 480 -9.35 -35.46 8.89
CA CYS A 480 -8.73 -35.36 7.55
C CYS A 480 -7.84 -36.57 7.27
N CYS A 481 -6.99 -36.96 8.22
CA CYS A 481 -6.11 -38.12 8.06
C CYS A 481 -6.91 -39.42 7.94
N TYR A 482 -7.98 -39.59 8.73
CA TYR A 482 -8.83 -40.78 8.68
C TYR A 482 -9.51 -40.93 7.31
N GLU A 483 -10.12 -39.86 6.80
CA GLU A 483 -10.81 -39.85 5.49
C GLU A 483 -9.84 -40.06 4.31
N LEU A 484 -8.58 -39.65 4.47
CA LEU A 484 -7.50 -39.90 3.50
C LEU A 484 -6.86 -41.30 3.63
N GLY A 485 -7.32 -42.14 4.56
CA GLY A 485 -6.77 -43.48 4.82
C GLY A 485 -5.39 -43.48 5.51
N GLN A 486 -5.01 -42.38 6.15
CA GLN A 486 -3.75 -42.17 6.86
C GLN A 486 -3.91 -42.53 8.36
N GLU A 487 -4.28 -43.78 8.64
CA GLU A 487 -4.68 -44.26 9.98
C GLU A 487 -3.65 -43.93 11.09
N ALA A 488 -2.35 -44.08 10.81
CA ALA A 488 -1.31 -43.83 11.79
C ALA A 488 -1.24 -42.34 12.21
N GLN A 489 -1.43 -41.41 11.26
CA GLN A 489 -1.46 -39.98 11.55
C GLN A 489 -2.77 -39.58 12.23
N ALA A 490 -3.89 -40.16 11.78
CA ALA A 490 -5.19 -39.95 12.40
C ALA A 490 -5.16 -40.30 13.90
N LEU A 491 -4.66 -41.48 14.25
CA LEU A 491 -4.52 -41.92 15.65
C LEU A 491 -3.60 -41.01 16.47
N THR A 492 -2.51 -40.49 15.87
CA THR A 492 -1.61 -39.54 16.55
C THR A 492 -2.37 -38.26 16.90
N TYR A 493 -3.01 -37.62 15.92
CA TYR A 493 -3.75 -36.38 16.15
C TYR A 493 -4.94 -36.57 17.10
N THR A 494 -5.66 -37.70 17.03
CA THR A 494 -6.74 -38.02 17.98
C THR A 494 -6.21 -38.05 19.42
N ARG A 495 -5.06 -38.69 19.64
CA ARG A 495 -4.46 -38.77 20.98
C ARG A 495 -3.96 -37.41 21.47
N GLU A 496 -3.36 -36.61 20.58
CA GLU A 496 -2.91 -35.27 20.92
C GLU A 496 -4.09 -34.36 21.29
N ALA A 497 -5.20 -34.42 20.53
CA ALA A 497 -6.44 -33.71 20.88
C ALA A 497 -6.96 -34.10 22.27
N LEU A 498 -6.97 -35.40 22.61
CA LEU A 498 -7.40 -35.91 23.92
C LEU A 498 -6.43 -35.61 25.07
N VAL A 499 -5.16 -35.30 24.77
CA VAL A 499 -4.22 -34.79 25.77
C VAL A 499 -4.60 -33.38 26.18
N LEU A 500 -5.02 -32.55 25.22
CA LEU A 500 -5.44 -31.17 25.47
C LEU A 500 -6.85 -31.10 26.07
N GLU A 501 -7.77 -31.90 25.56
CA GLU A 501 -9.16 -31.97 26.02
C GLU A 501 -9.61 -33.43 26.20
N PRO A 502 -9.37 -34.02 27.39
CA PRO A 502 -9.66 -35.44 27.65
C PRO A 502 -11.13 -35.84 27.54
N ASP A 503 -12.04 -34.88 27.72
CA ASP A 503 -13.49 -35.08 27.68
C ASP A 503 -14.09 -34.78 26.29
N HIS A 504 -13.26 -34.60 25.25
CA HIS A 504 -13.73 -34.35 23.89
C HIS A 504 -14.43 -35.58 23.30
N GLU A 505 -15.76 -35.57 23.31
CA GLU A 505 -16.62 -36.72 22.98
C GLU A 505 -16.31 -37.31 21.60
N GLU A 506 -16.22 -36.48 20.56
CA GLU A 506 -16.02 -36.95 19.18
C GLU A 506 -14.61 -37.54 18.95
N ALA A 507 -13.59 -37.03 19.65
CA ALA A 507 -12.24 -37.59 19.59
C ALA A 507 -12.16 -38.95 20.30
N LEU A 508 -12.88 -39.14 21.41
CA LEU A 508 -13.00 -40.45 22.07
C LEU A 508 -13.71 -41.46 21.18
N GLU A 509 -14.77 -41.06 20.48
CA GLU A 509 -15.48 -41.91 19.54
C GLU A 509 -14.57 -42.35 18.38
N LEU A 510 -13.82 -41.41 17.79
CA LEU A 510 -12.85 -41.71 16.73
C LEU A 510 -11.74 -42.65 17.22
N LEU A 511 -11.24 -42.47 18.45
CA LEU A 511 -10.23 -43.36 19.03
C LEU A 511 -10.71 -44.81 19.08
N ASN A 512 -11.98 -45.04 19.44
CA ASN A 512 -12.58 -46.37 19.48
C ASN A 512 -12.71 -47.03 18.10
N CYS A 513 -12.64 -46.27 17.00
CA CYS A 513 -12.63 -46.84 15.65
C CYS A 513 -11.27 -47.47 15.27
N PHE A 514 -10.19 -47.13 15.99
CA PHE A 514 -8.85 -47.67 15.77
C PHE A 514 -8.50 -48.86 16.68
N GLU A 515 -9.33 -49.13 17.70
CA GLU A 515 -9.21 -50.27 18.62
C GLU A 515 -10.07 -51.47 18.16
#